data_AF-A0A953SK87-F1
#
_entry.id   AF-A0A953SK87-F1
#
_cell.length_a   1.000
_cell.length_b   1.000
_cell.length_c   1.000
_cell.angle_alpha   90.00
_cell.angle_beta   90.00
_cell.angle_gamma   90.00
#
_symmetry.space_group_name_H-M   'P 1'
#
loop_
_entity.id
_entity.type
_entity.pdbx_description
1 polymer ?
#
loop_
_entity_poly.entity_id
_entity_poly.type
_entity_poly.pdbx_seq_one_letter_code
_entity_poly.pdbx_strand_id
1 'polypeptide(L)'
;MRVEVGMHAEQLIKQAKLEEALKALQDAARSDPSNVDHRTFLYQLFCVMGNWERALTQINVVGELDAKNLLMVEVYRNAIQCEALRGDVFAGKRTPLMLGEPPVWMGWLVQAQAS
;
A
#
# COMPACT_ATOMS: atom_id res chain seq x y z
N MET A 1 6.52 17.64 19.07
CA MET A 1 6.01 17.77 17.69
C MET A 1 6.12 16.49 16.84
N ARG A 2 7.30 15.95 16.48
CA ARG A 2 7.41 14.74 15.61
C ARG A 2 6.66 13.48 16.13
N VAL A 3 6.64 13.27 17.45
CA VAL A 3 6.00 12.10 18.10
C VAL A 3 4.48 12.27 18.24
N GLU A 4 3.97 13.50 18.32
CA GLU A 4 2.56 13.77 18.63
C GLU A 4 1.62 13.41 17.48
N VAL A 5 2.03 13.63 16.24
CA VAL A 5 1.19 13.32 15.08
C VAL A 5 1.10 11.80 14.86
N GLY A 6 2.20 11.07 15.08
CA GLY A 6 2.19 9.61 15.07
C GLY A 6 1.21 9.06 16.11
N MET A 7 1.30 9.53 17.36
CA MET A 7 0.39 9.12 18.43
C MET A 7 -1.09 9.48 18.14
N HIS A 8 -1.36 10.63 17.51
CA HIS A 8 -2.72 11.03 17.19
C HIS A 8 -3.33 10.17 16.08
N ALA A 9 -2.60 9.95 14.98
CA ALA A 9 -3.06 9.08 13.89
C ALA A 9 -3.24 7.63 14.35
N GLU A 10 -2.34 7.11 15.18
CA GLU A 10 -2.48 5.78 15.79
C GLU A 10 -3.74 5.64 16.65
N GLN A 11 -4.08 6.66 17.44
CA GLN A 11 -5.31 6.67 18.25
C GLN A 11 -6.56 6.64 17.36
N LEU A 12 -6.56 7.38 16.26
CA LEU A 12 -7.67 7.38 15.30
C LEU A 12 -7.82 6.01 14.63
N ILE A 13 -6.72 5.35 14.26
CA ILE A 13 -6.75 3.97 13.73
C ILE A 13 -7.31 2.99 14.76
N LYS A 14 -6.90 3.08 16.04
CA LYS A 14 -7.44 2.25 17.13
C LYS A 14 -8.94 2.45 17.35
N GLN A 15 -9.47 3.61 16.97
CA GLN A 15 -10.90 3.93 17.01
C GLN A 15 -11.63 3.60 15.70
N ALA A 16 -10.97 2.92 14.76
CA ALA A 16 -11.47 2.61 13.41
C ALA A 16 -11.81 3.86 12.55
N LYS A 17 -11.24 5.02 12.88
CA LYS A 17 -11.44 6.30 12.18
C LYS A 17 -10.36 6.52 11.12
N LEU A 18 -10.35 5.69 10.07
CA LEU A 18 -9.29 5.69 9.06
C LEU A 18 -9.23 6.98 8.25
N GLU A 19 -10.37 7.59 7.93
CA GLU A 19 -10.41 8.86 7.18
C GLU A 19 -9.86 10.05 7.99
N GLU A 20 -10.17 10.09 9.29
CA GLU A 20 -9.60 11.10 10.19
C GLU A 20 -8.09 10.90 10.35
N ALA A 21 -7.64 9.65 10.50
CA ALA A 21 -6.21 9.31 10.56
C ALA A 21 -5.49 9.72 9.27
N LEU A 22 -6.11 9.48 8.11
CA LEU A 22 -5.58 9.86 6.81
C LEU A 22 -5.41 11.37 6.70
N LYS A 23 -6.44 12.14 7.08
CA LYS A 23 -6.37 13.59 7.08
C LYS A 23 -5.24 14.10 7.99
N ALA A 24 -5.17 13.57 9.21
CA ALA A 24 -4.12 13.94 10.17
C ALA A 24 -2.71 13.68 9.60
N LEU A 25 -2.48 12.52 8.98
CA LEU A 25 -1.18 12.18 8.38
C LEU A 25 -0.86 13.01 7.13
N GLN A 26 -1.85 13.36 6.31
CA GLN A 26 -1.66 14.25 5.17
C GLN A 26 -1.26 15.65 5.61
N ASP A 27 -1.90 16.19 6.65
CA ASP A 27 -1.56 17.50 7.21
C ASP A 27 -0.17 17.48 7.86
N ALA A 28 0.20 16.37 8.51
CA ALA A 28 1.56 16.14 9.02
C ALA A 28 2.61 16.16 7.90
N ALA A 29 2.39 15.40 6.84
CA ALA A 29 3.31 15.31 5.71
C ALA A 29 3.41 16.63 4.91
N ARG A 30 2.37 17.46 4.94
CA ARG A 30 2.39 18.81 4.36
C ARG A 30 3.17 19.80 5.23
N SER A 31 3.05 19.69 6.56
CA SER A 31 3.74 20.58 7.50
C SER A 31 5.22 20.27 7.67
N ASP A 32 5.62 19.00 7.54
CA ASP A 32 7.03 18.57 7.57
C ASP A 32 7.35 17.61 6.40
N PRO A 33 7.52 18.13 5.16
CA PRO A 33 7.68 17.30 3.95
C PRO A 33 8.94 16.44 3.90
N SER A 34 9.97 16.77 4.67
CA SER A 34 11.22 16.00 4.73
C SER A 34 11.19 14.90 5.80
N ASN A 35 10.09 14.78 6.53
CA ASN A 35 9.94 13.77 7.57
C ASN A 35 9.58 12.41 6.98
N VAL A 36 10.55 11.51 7.02
CA VAL A 36 10.43 10.14 6.51
C VAL A 36 9.38 9.34 7.27
N ASP A 37 9.25 9.53 8.59
CA ASP A 37 8.31 8.76 9.41
C ASP A 37 6.86 9.07 9.05
N HIS A 38 6.54 10.35 8.79
CA HIS A 38 5.21 10.76 8.32
C HIS A 38 4.86 10.13 6.97
N ARG A 39 5.82 10.10 6.02
CA ARG A 39 5.60 9.47 4.71
C ARG A 39 5.52 7.95 4.79
N THR A 40 6.30 7.35 5.69
CA THR A 40 6.27 5.92 5.99
C THR A 40 4.90 5.52 6.50
N PHE A 41 4.39 6.23 7.51
CA PHE A 41 3.06 5.94 8.05
C PHE A 41 1.95 6.22 7.01
N LEU A 42 2.08 7.30 6.23
CA LEU A 42 1.09 7.62 5.21
C LEU A 42 1.01 6.56 4.10
N TYR A 43 2.13 5.99 3.63
CA TYR A 43 2.07 4.89 2.65
C TYR A 43 1.39 3.66 3.26
N GLN A 44 1.70 3.32 4.51
CA GLN A 44 1.12 2.16 5.19
C GLN A 44 -0.40 2.29 5.30
N LEU A 45 -0.88 3.47 5.67
CA LEU A 45 -2.32 3.73 5.74
C LEU A 45 -2.98 3.66 4.37
N PHE A 46 -2.33 4.17 3.31
CA PHE A 46 -2.85 3.99 1.95
C PHE A 46 -2.97 2.52 1.54
N CYS A 47 -2.00 1.66 1.92
CA CYS A 47 -2.10 0.22 1.70
C CYS A 47 -3.31 -0.38 2.43
N VAL A 48 -3.51 -0.01 3.72
CA VAL A 48 -4.66 -0.50 4.51
C VAL A 48 -6.00 -0.09 3.89
N MET A 49 -6.07 1.11 3.31
CA MET A 49 -7.27 1.63 2.65
C MET A 49 -7.42 1.17 1.19
N GLY A 50 -6.51 0.34 0.66
CA GLY A 50 -6.55 -0.13 -0.74
C GLY A 50 -6.21 0.92 -1.79
N ASN A 51 -5.62 2.06 -1.39
CA ASN A 51 -5.25 3.16 -2.27
C ASN A 51 -3.85 2.95 -2.88
N TRP A 52 -3.72 1.95 -3.76
CA TRP A 52 -2.42 1.46 -4.28
C TRP A 52 -1.55 2.51 -4.97
N GLU A 53 -2.13 3.34 -5.85
CA GLU A 53 -1.41 4.38 -6.58
C GLU A 53 -0.79 5.43 -5.63
N ARG A 54 -1.57 5.84 -4.62
CA ARG A 54 -1.12 6.78 -3.61
C ARG A 54 -0.08 6.16 -2.67
N ALA A 55 -0.22 4.88 -2.32
CA ALA A 55 0.78 4.15 -1.55
C ALA A 55 2.13 4.10 -2.30
N LEU A 56 2.11 3.77 -3.61
CA LEU A 56 3.30 3.76 -4.47
C LEU A 56 3.97 5.13 -4.54
N THR A 57 3.19 6.21 -4.61
CA THR A 57 3.74 7.57 -4.60
C THR A 57 4.48 7.85 -3.30
N GLN A 58 3.88 7.54 -2.15
CA GLN A 58 4.51 7.84 -0.85
C GLN A 58 5.75 6.98 -0.58
N ILE A 59 5.73 5.69 -0.91
CA ILE A 59 6.89 4.82 -0.67
C ILE A 59 8.09 5.20 -1.56
N ASN A 60 7.85 5.73 -2.76
CA ASN A 60 8.93 6.26 -3.59
C ASN A 60 9.59 7.47 -2.95
N VAL A 61 8.79 8.41 -2.42
CA VAL A 61 9.32 9.58 -1.71
C VAL A 61 10.07 9.17 -0.44
N VAL A 62 9.66 8.11 0.27
CA VAL A 62 10.43 7.57 1.40
C VAL A 62 11.85 7.15 0.98
N GLY A 63 11.99 6.50 -0.18
CA GLY A 63 13.30 6.13 -0.73
C GLY A 63 14.14 7.31 -1.19
N GLU A 64 13.49 8.35 -1.72
CA GLU A 64 14.15 9.61 -2.12
C GLU A 64 14.67 10.41 -0.92
N LEU A 65 13.96 10.38 0.22
CA LEU A 65 14.33 11.12 1.42
C LEU A 65 15.42 10.44 2.26
N ASP A 66 15.42 9.11 2.35
CA ASP A 66 16.44 8.37 3.11
C ASP A 66 16.76 7.02 2.46
N ALA A 67 18.00 6.94 1.94
CA ALA A 67 18.53 5.76 1.27
C ALA A 67 18.55 4.50 2.16
N LYS A 68 18.49 4.64 3.49
CA LYS A 68 18.39 3.49 4.42
C LYS A 68 17.10 2.69 4.20
N ASN A 69 16.07 3.31 3.62
CA ASN A 69 14.79 2.66 3.37
C ASN A 69 14.73 1.96 2.00
N LEU A 70 15.76 2.02 1.16
CA LEU A 70 15.70 1.48 -0.21
C LEU A 70 15.29 0.00 -0.26
N LEU A 71 15.79 -0.83 0.67
CA LEU A 71 15.38 -2.24 0.74
C LEU A 71 13.88 -2.38 1.01
N MET A 72 13.34 -1.59 1.95
CA MET A 72 11.91 -1.56 2.24
C MET A 72 11.12 -1.11 1.01
N VAL A 73 11.57 -0.06 0.32
CA VAL A 73 10.93 0.48 -0.87
C VAL A 73 10.83 -0.58 -1.97
N GLU A 74 11.92 -1.28 -2.26
CA GLU A 74 11.95 -2.33 -3.29
C GLU A 74 10.98 -3.47 -2.97
N VAL A 75 10.99 -3.98 -1.73
CA VAL A 75 10.12 -5.10 -1.33
C VAL A 75 8.65 -4.72 -1.39
N TYR A 76 8.27 -3.60 -0.79
CA TYR A 76 6.87 -3.22 -0.69
C TYR A 76 6.31 -2.64 -2.00
N ARG A 77 7.13 -2.03 -2.87
CA ARG A 77 6.70 -1.62 -4.21
C ARG A 77 6.16 -2.81 -5.00
N ASN A 78 6.92 -3.92 -5.01
CA ASN A 78 6.50 -5.16 -5.65
C ASN A 78 5.22 -5.71 -5.02
N ALA A 79 5.13 -5.73 -3.69
CA ALA A 79 3.93 -6.20 -2.99
C ALA A 79 2.67 -5.37 -3.34
N ILE A 80 2.78 -4.04 -3.37
CA ILE A 80 1.66 -3.15 -3.73
C ILE A 80 1.21 -3.39 -5.17
N GLN A 81 2.17 -3.56 -6.09
CA GLN A 81 1.85 -3.89 -7.48
C GLN A 81 1.18 -5.26 -7.61
N CYS A 82 1.59 -6.25 -6.83
CA CYS A 82 0.93 -7.55 -6.77
C CYS A 82 -0.52 -7.45 -6.27
N GLU A 83 -0.82 -6.56 -5.33
CA GLU A 83 -2.21 -6.32 -4.88
C GLU A 83 -3.08 -5.68 -5.96
N ALA A 84 -2.55 -4.72 -6.72
CA ALA A 84 -3.25 -4.17 -7.88
C ALA A 84 -3.50 -5.26 -8.95
N LEU A 85 -2.49 -6.08 -9.24
CA LEU A 85 -2.61 -7.23 -10.14
C LEU A 85 -3.66 -8.23 -9.65
N ARG A 86 -3.68 -8.51 -8.34
CA ARG A 86 -4.65 -9.41 -7.71
C ARG A 86 -6.08 -8.91 -7.90
N GLY A 87 -6.30 -7.60 -7.76
CA GLY A 87 -7.58 -6.96 -8.08
C GLY A 87 -8.02 -7.19 -9.53
N ASP A 88 -7.11 -7.01 -10.48
CA ASP A 88 -7.38 -7.27 -11.91
C ASP A 88 -7.68 -8.75 -12.20
N VAL A 89 -6.97 -9.66 -11.53
CA VAL A 89 -7.20 -11.11 -11.65
C VAL A 89 -8.60 -11.47 -11.17
N PHE A 90 -8.97 -11.03 -9.97
CA PHE A 90 -10.30 -11.31 -9.42
C PHE A 90 -11.44 -10.66 -10.20
N ALA A 91 -11.14 -9.57 -10.93
CA ALA A 91 -12.09 -8.92 -11.83
C ALA A 91 -12.15 -9.57 -13.23
N GLY A 92 -11.45 -10.69 -13.46
CA GLY A 92 -11.43 -11.39 -14.75
C GLY A 92 -10.65 -10.66 -15.86
N LYS A 93 -9.95 -9.56 -15.55
CA LYS A 93 -9.22 -8.74 -16.52
C LYS A 93 -7.86 -9.31 -16.87
N ARG A 94 -7.30 -10.14 -15.99
CA ARG A 94 -5.98 -10.77 -16.14
C ARG A 94 -6.01 -12.19 -15.61
N THR A 95 -5.15 -13.03 -16.16
CA THR A 95 -4.91 -14.39 -15.66
C THR A 95 -3.74 -14.36 -14.67
N PRO A 96 -3.81 -15.05 -13.51
CA PRO A 96 -2.69 -15.13 -12.59
C PRO A 96 -1.54 -15.93 -13.20
N LEU A 97 -0.30 -15.58 -12.82
CA LEU A 97 0.85 -16.42 -13.11
C LEU A 97 0.76 -17.70 -12.29
N MET A 98 0.87 -18.85 -12.95
CA MET A 98 0.95 -20.16 -12.30
C MET A 98 2.40 -20.58 -12.12
N LEU A 99 2.77 -20.91 -10.88
CA LEU A 99 4.09 -21.43 -10.58
C LEU A 99 4.11 -22.96 -10.75
N GLY A 100 4.92 -23.44 -11.69
CA GLY A 100 4.97 -24.87 -12.03
C GLY A 100 3.77 -25.30 -12.89
N GLU A 101 3.49 -26.60 -12.90
CA GLU A 101 2.36 -27.17 -13.64
C GLU A 101 1.08 -27.05 -12.80
N PRO A 102 0.09 -26.24 -13.23
CA PRO A 102 -1.14 -26.10 -12.47
C PRO A 102 -2.01 -27.36 -12.62
N PRO A 103 -2.64 -27.84 -11.54
CA PRO A 103 -3.64 -28.89 -11.64
C PRO A 103 -4.84 -28.39 -12.46
N VAL A 104 -5.48 -29.31 -13.20
CA VAL A 104 -6.53 -29.03 -14.18
C VAL A 104 -7.65 -28.13 -13.65
N TRP A 105 -8.05 -28.30 -12.38
CA TRP A 105 -9.12 -27.50 -11.77
C TRP A 105 -8.82 -26.00 -11.72
N MET A 106 -7.55 -25.59 -11.69
CA MET A 106 -7.20 -24.17 -11.74
C MET A 106 -7.53 -23.54 -13.09
N GLY A 107 -7.40 -24.29 -14.20
CA GLY A 107 -7.79 -23.83 -15.53
C GLY A 107 -9.28 -23.51 -15.59
N TRP A 108 -10.12 -24.34 -14.97
CA TRP A 108 -11.56 -24.09 -14.87
C TRP A 108 -11.88 -22.86 -14.03
N LEU A 109 -11.17 -22.62 -12.93
CA LEU A 109 -11.36 -21.41 -12.13
C LEU A 109 -11.01 -20.14 -12.91
N VAL A 110 -9.91 -20.14 -13.67
CA VAL A 110 -9.53 -19.02 -14.52
C VAL A 110 -10.60 -18.76 -15.58
N GLN A 111 -11.10 -19.82 -16.23
CA GLN A 111 -12.15 -19.69 -17.24
C GLN A 111 -13.45 -19.15 -16.64
N ALA A 112 -13.85 -19.61 -15.46
CA ALA A 112 -15.03 -19.13 -14.75
C ALA A 112 -14.90 -17.66 -14.31
N GLN A 113 -13.70 -17.21 -13.94
CA GLN A 113 -13.46 -15.81 -13.56
C GLN A 113 -13.47 -14.83 -14.74
N ALA A 114 -13.19 -15.30 -15.97
CA ALA A 114 -13.14 -14.47 -17.17
C ALA A 114 -14.50 -14.29 -17.87
N SER A 115 -15.56 -14.88 -17.31
CA SER A 115 -16.94 -14.87 -17.83
C SER A 115 -17.77 -13.73 -17.24
#